data_AF-A0A537JGU0-F1
#
_entry.id   AF-A0A537JGU0-F1
#
_cell.length_a   1.000
_cell.length_b   1.000
_cell.length_c   1.000
_cell.angle_alpha   90.00
_cell.angle_beta   90.00
_cell.angle_gamma   90.00
#
_symmetry.space_group_name_H-M   'P 1'
#
loop_
_entity.id
_entity.type
_entity.pdbx_description
1 polymer ?
#
loop_
_entity_poly.entity_id
_entity_poly.type
_entity_poly.pdbx_seq_one_letter_code
_entity_poly.pdbx_strand_id
1 'polypeptide(L)'
;AAVIVAPDSVTVDFAGTDPQVPRPINAILGVTHAAVLYALKAVCDPDSVMNDGWLRPVVIRVPPGTLINPAKPAPVGVGNTETNQRIADTVLRALAGAVPGRVPAASNGSMSNVTMGGFDPGAQRTWTFYETIAGGMGGRPGLDGIDGIHCNMTNTMNTPIEAIEQSLPLRFRAYELRPGTGGSGRWRGGCGVRREWELLAEEATVSILTERTRVAPWGLAGGGPGGLARHLVRRAGGAEEVLPSKHTTHLRRGDVLVMQTPGGAGYGDPAERDPAAVARDRERGLL
;
A
#
# COMPACT_ATOMS: atom_id res chain seq x y z
N ALA A 1 14.17 3.45 11.55
CA ALA A 1 14.46 4.89 11.74
C ALA A 1 14.36 5.22 13.21
N ALA A 2 15.27 6.04 13.73
CA ALA A 2 15.13 6.68 15.04
C ALA A 2 14.56 8.08 14.84
N VAL A 3 13.59 8.49 15.66
CA VAL A 3 13.02 9.84 15.65
C VAL A 3 13.40 10.51 16.96
N ILE A 4 14.12 11.63 16.87
CA ILE A 4 14.61 12.40 18.02
C ILE A 4 13.93 13.76 17.95
N VAL A 5 13.14 14.08 18.98
CA VAL A 5 12.41 15.35 19.09
C VAL A 5 13.15 16.27 20.05
N ALA A 6 13.55 17.45 19.56
CA ALA A 6 14.12 18.54 20.32
C ALA A 6 13.14 19.73 20.36
N PRO A 7 13.37 20.79 21.16
CA PRO A 7 12.41 21.88 21.30
C PRO A 7 12.01 22.59 20.00
N ASP A 8 12.94 22.72 19.05
CA ASP A 8 12.78 23.47 17.80
C ASP A 8 13.03 22.62 16.53
N SER A 9 13.30 21.33 16.70
CA SER A 9 13.71 20.46 15.60
C SER A 9 13.35 18.99 15.81
N VAL A 10 13.18 18.28 14.70
CA VAL A 10 12.97 16.83 14.66
C VAL A 10 14.06 16.22 13.78
N THR A 11 14.83 15.29 14.34
CA THR A 11 15.79 14.50 13.57
C THR A 11 15.21 13.12 13.29
N VAL A 12 15.20 12.73 12.01
CA VAL A 12 14.86 11.38 11.57
C VAL A 12 16.12 10.71 11.02
N ASP A 13 16.62 9.72 11.76
CA ASP A 13 17.86 9.02 11.45
C ASP A 13 17.58 7.62 10.87
N PHE A 14 18.11 7.37 9.68
CA PHE A 14 18.02 6.12 8.95
C PHE A 14 19.34 5.32 8.95
N ALA A 15 20.26 5.61 9.87
CA ALA A 15 21.39 4.73 10.15
C ALA A 15 20.94 3.27 10.32
N GLY A 16 21.71 2.35 9.74
CA GLY A 16 21.38 0.91 9.71
C GLY A 16 20.43 0.48 8.60
N THR A 17 19.98 1.38 7.71
CA THR A 17 19.25 0.97 6.50
C THR A 17 20.15 0.10 5.61
N ASP A 18 19.58 -0.98 5.08
CA ASP A 18 20.29 -1.90 4.19
C ASP A 18 20.93 -1.18 2.99
N PRO A 19 22.05 -1.72 2.44
CA PRO A 19 22.62 -1.26 1.18
C PRO A 19 21.61 -1.26 0.03
N GLN A 20 21.83 -0.40 -0.96
CA GLN A 20 21.08 -0.46 -2.21
C GLN A 20 21.22 -1.83 -2.89
N VAL A 21 20.19 -2.22 -3.65
CA VAL A 21 20.10 -3.55 -4.27
C VAL A 21 20.01 -3.47 -5.80
N PRO A 22 20.41 -4.50 -6.56
CA PRO A 22 20.28 -4.54 -8.02
C PRO A 22 18.83 -4.87 -8.47
N ARG A 23 17.84 -4.22 -7.85
CA ARG A 23 16.40 -4.37 -8.07
C ARG A 23 15.75 -2.99 -8.03
N PRO A 24 14.62 -2.75 -8.69
CA PRO A 24 14.05 -1.40 -8.82
C PRO A 24 13.43 -0.84 -7.54
N ILE A 25 13.58 -1.51 -6.39
CA ILE A 25 12.99 -1.11 -5.11
C ILE A 25 13.81 -0.02 -4.37
N ASN A 26 14.93 0.45 -4.92
CA ASN A 26 15.66 1.54 -4.28
C ASN A 26 14.86 2.86 -4.38
N ALA A 27 14.76 3.60 -3.29
CA ALA A 27 14.11 4.91 -3.23
C ALA A 27 15.17 6.02 -3.24
N ILE A 28 15.09 6.93 -4.20
CA ILE A 28 15.98 8.11 -4.23
C ILE A 28 15.75 8.99 -2.99
N LEU A 29 16.75 9.78 -2.61
CA LEU A 29 16.69 10.61 -1.40
C LEU A 29 15.45 11.51 -1.34
N GLY A 30 15.01 12.06 -2.48
CA GLY A 30 13.78 12.87 -2.56
C GLY A 30 12.51 12.11 -2.14
N VAL A 31 12.42 10.81 -2.48
CA VAL A 31 11.30 9.94 -2.04
C VAL A 31 11.34 9.76 -0.52
N THR A 32 12.53 9.55 0.04
CA THR A 32 12.73 9.43 1.49
C THR A 32 12.32 10.71 2.22
N HIS A 33 12.73 11.87 1.71
CA HIS A 33 12.30 13.17 2.24
C HIS A 33 10.79 13.33 2.19
N ALA A 34 10.15 13.00 1.06
CA ALA A 34 8.71 13.11 0.90
C ALA A 34 7.95 12.24 1.91
N ALA A 35 8.34 10.97 2.12
CA ALA A 35 7.70 10.11 3.13
C ALA A 35 7.86 10.62 4.56
N VAL A 36 9.05 11.14 4.92
CA VAL A 36 9.29 11.70 6.25
C VAL A 36 8.42 12.93 6.48
N LEU A 37 8.40 13.87 5.53
CA LEU A 37 7.58 15.07 5.63
C LEU A 37 6.09 14.75 5.64
N TYR A 38 5.65 13.78 4.84
CA TYR A 38 4.28 13.29 4.88
C TYR A 38 3.91 12.81 6.29
N ALA A 39 4.72 11.93 6.89
CA ALA A 39 4.45 11.37 8.21
C ALA A 39 4.43 12.46 9.31
N LEU A 40 5.42 13.36 9.29
CA LEU A 40 5.49 14.48 10.24
C LEU A 40 4.30 15.42 10.08
N LYS A 41 3.94 15.79 8.85
CA LYS A 41 2.79 16.66 8.60
C LYS A 41 1.48 16.02 9.05
N ALA A 42 1.23 14.78 8.62
CA ALA A 42 0.00 14.06 8.94
C ALA A 42 -0.22 13.93 10.46
N VAL A 43 0.87 13.75 11.22
CA VAL A 43 0.80 13.58 12.67
C VAL A 43 0.82 14.91 13.41
N CYS A 44 1.68 15.86 13.04
CA CYS A 44 1.92 17.07 13.82
C CYS A 44 0.92 18.18 13.50
N ASP A 45 0.68 18.46 12.22
CA ASP A 45 -0.13 19.59 11.74
C ASP A 45 -0.67 19.33 10.32
N PRO A 46 -1.76 18.56 10.20
CA PRO A 46 -2.31 18.16 8.91
C PRO A 46 -2.91 19.33 8.12
N ASP A 47 -3.29 20.42 8.78
CA ASP A 47 -4.04 21.52 8.15
C ASP A 47 -3.15 22.65 7.61
N SER A 48 -1.89 22.76 8.05
CA SER A 48 -0.99 23.80 7.53
C SER A 48 -0.59 23.61 6.07
N VAL A 49 -0.15 24.70 5.43
CA VAL A 49 0.31 24.66 4.05
C VAL A 49 1.65 23.90 3.95
N MET A 50 1.75 22.98 2.98
CA MET A 50 3.03 22.34 2.65
C MET A 50 3.88 23.28 1.79
N ASN A 51 5.03 23.71 2.32
CA ASN A 51 6.04 24.49 1.62
C ASN A 51 7.42 24.25 2.28
N ASP A 52 8.48 24.85 1.75
CA ASP A 52 9.87 24.66 2.23
C ASP A 52 10.08 25.04 3.71
N GLY A 53 9.14 25.77 4.34
CA GLY A 53 9.14 26.01 5.77
C GLY A 53 9.11 24.72 6.61
N TRP A 54 8.43 23.67 6.12
CA TRP A 54 8.37 22.34 6.76
C TRP A 54 9.73 21.65 6.82
N LEU A 55 10.67 22.00 5.95
CA LEU A 55 12.02 21.43 5.95
C LEU A 55 12.93 22.06 7.01
N ARG A 56 12.68 23.33 7.39
CA ARG A 56 13.58 24.07 8.30
C ARG A 56 13.79 23.39 9.66
N PRO A 57 12.75 22.86 10.34
CA PRO A 57 12.94 22.19 11.62
C PRO A 57 13.26 20.68 11.48
N VAL A 58 13.37 20.14 10.25
CA VAL A 58 13.49 18.70 10.04
C VAL A 58 14.87 18.34 9.52
N VAL A 59 15.61 17.55 10.31
CA VAL A 59 16.92 17.01 9.94
C VAL A 59 16.74 15.54 9.53
N ILE A 60 16.91 15.24 8.25
CA ILE A 60 16.80 13.86 7.73
C ILE A 60 18.21 13.33 7.47
N ARG A 61 18.61 12.30 8.23
CA ARG A 61 19.93 11.66 8.09
C ARG A 61 19.78 10.34 7.38
N VAL A 62 20.33 10.24 6.18
CA VAL A 62 20.24 9.04 5.34
C VAL A 62 21.61 8.69 4.78
N PRO A 63 22.25 7.59 5.23
CA PRO A 63 23.57 7.23 4.72
C PRO A 63 23.55 7.00 3.19
N PRO A 64 24.53 7.52 2.43
CA PRO A 64 24.61 7.29 0.99
C PRO A 64 24.89 5.81 0.69
N GLY A 65 24.44 5.33 -0.48
CA GLY A 65 24.62 3.94 -0.90
C GLY A 65 23.61 2.96 -0.28
N THR A 66 22.59 3.47 0.42
CA THR A 66 21.55 2.66 1.05
C THR A 66 20.32 2.51 0.15
N LEU A 67 19.43 1.58 0.51
CA LEU A 67 18.15 1.32 -0.18
C LEU A 67 17.31 2.60 -0.38
N ILE A 68 17.47 3.59 0.49
CA ILE A 68 16.67 4.83 0.51
C ILE A 68 17.52 6.10 0.25
N ASN A 69 18.78 5.92 -0.12
CA ASN A 69 19.66 6.95 -0.68
C ASN A 69 20.71 6.30 -1.61
N PRO A 70 20.26 5.70 -2.72
CA PRO A 70 21.11 4.92 -3.61
C PRO A 70 22.01 5.82 -4.46
N ALA A 71 23.23 5.34 -4.73
CA ALA A 71 24.12 5.88 -5.74
C ALA A 71 23.77 5.33 -7.13
N LYS A 72 23.99 6.14 -8.18
CA LYS A 72 23.92 5.67 -9.57
C LYS A 72 24.90 4.51 -9.77
N PRO A 73 24.56 3.49 -10.58
CA PRO A 73 23.38 3.35 -11.44
C PRO A 73 22.26 2.46 -10.85
N ALA A 74 22.02 2.46 -9.53
CA ALA A 74 20.99 1.60 -8.95
C ALA A 74 19.60 1.81 -9.58
N PRO A 75 18.83 0.73 -9.84
CA PRO A 75 17.47 0.85 -10.35
C PRO A 75 16.50 1.41 -9.30
N VAL A 76 15.67 2.39 -9.66
CA VAL A 76 14.80 3.14 -8.70
C VAL A 76 13.31 3.16 -9.05
N GLY A 77 12.88 2.42 -10.09
CA GLY A 77 11.53 2.55 -10.67
C GLY A 77 10.36 2.19 -9.74
N VAL A 78 10.60 1.46 -8.66
CA VAL A 78 9.60 0.96 -7.69
C VAL A 78 9.84 1.54 -6.29
N GLY A 79 10.90 2.34 -6.11
CA GLY A 79 11.19 3.00 -4.83
C GLY A 79 10.07 3.94 -4.40
N ASN A 80 9.52 4.71 -5.32
CA ASN A 80 8.43 5.65 -5.04
C ASN A 80 7.12 4.96 -4.67
N THR A 81 6.86 3.78 -5.24
CA THR A 81 5.57 3.12 -5.06
C THR A 81 5.55 2.18 -3.86
N GLU A 82 6.55 1.32 -3.74
CA GLU A 82 6.54 0.30 -2.69
C GLU A 82 7.44 0.69 -1.52
N THR A 83 8.69 1.10 -1.74
CA THR A 83 9.63 1.39 -0.64
C THR A 83 9.20 2.62 0.16
N ASN A 84 8.70 3.64 -0.53
CA ASN A 84 8.17 4.87 0.05
C ASN A 84 7.11 4.61 1.13
N GLN A 85 6.18 3.67 0.88
CA GLN A 85 5.17 3.27 1.85
C GLN A 85 5.79 2.73 3.15
N ARG A 86 6.89 1.95 3.06
CA ARG A 86 7.58 1.44 4.26
C ARG A 86 8.36 2.52 4.99
N ILE A 87 8.91 3.51 4.27
CA ILE A 87 9.56 4.67 4.90
C ILE A 87 8.52 5.40 5.75
N ALA A 88 7.36 5.74 5.16
CA ALA A 88 6.27 6.39 5.88
C ALA A 88 5.79 5.56 7.09
N ASP A 89 5.51 4.27 6.90
CA ASP A 89 5.09 3.37 7.99
C ASP A 89 6.12 3.28 9.11
N THR A 90 7.41 3.27 8.79
CA THR A 90 8.49 3.21 9.79
C THR A 90 8.57 4.49 10.60
N VAL A 91 8.43 5.65 9.95
CA VAL A 91 8.44 6.96 10.62
C VAL A 91 7.19 7.12 11.49
N LEU A 92 6.00 6.79 10.96
CA LEU A 92 4.76 6.78 11.73
C LEU A 92 4.88 5.89 12.97
N ARG A 93 5.40 4.66 12.81
CA ARG A 93 5.61 3.76 13.94
C ARG A 93 6.55 4.32 15.00
N ALA A 94 7.62 4.99 14.59
CA ALA A 94 8.54 5.65 15.52
C ALA A 94 7.87 6.83 16.25
N LEU A 95 7.07 7.63 15.53
CA LEU A 95 6.29 8.74 16.11
C LEU A 95 5.21 8.26 17.09
N ALA A 96 4.67 7.05 16.93
CA ALA A 96 3.62 6.52 17.79
C ALA A 96 4.01 6.47 19.27
N GLY A 97 5.31 6.28 19.57
CA GLY A 97 5.83 6.34 20.94
C GLY A 97 6.05 7.78 21.45
N ALA A 98 6.40 8.72 20.56
CA ALA A 98 6.70 10.10 20.91
C ALA A 98 5.44 10.96 21.09
N VAL A 99 4.38 10.68 20.32
CA VAL A 99 3.08 11.37 20.38
C VAL A 99 1.92 10.38 20.44
N PRO A 100 1.74 9.67 21.58
CA PRO A 100 0.67 8.70 21.75
C PRO A 100 -0.71 9.31 21.45
N GLY A 101 -1.58 8.54 20.82
CA GLY A 101 -2.94 8.99 20.49
C GLY A 101 -3.04 9.93 19.28
N ARG A 102 -1.95 10.18 18.54
CA ARG A 102 -1.99 10.93 17.27
C ARG A 102 -1.70 10.10 16.02
N VAL A 103 -1.08 8.93 16.17
CA VAL A 103 -0.70 8.06 15.06
C VAL A 103 -1.71 6.94 14.88
N PRO A 104 -2.18 6.65 13.65
CA PRO A 104 -3.00 5.47 13.38
C PRO A 104 -2.18 4.17 13.46
N ALA A 105 -2.85 3.02 13.52
CA ALA A 105 -2.20 1.74 13.22
C ALA A 105 -1.76 1.70 11.74
N ALA A 106 -0.93 0.72 11.36
CA ALA A 106 -0.47 0.67 9.96
C ALA A 106 -1.62 0.41 8.99
N SER A 107 -1.64 1.18 7.91
CA SER A 107 -2.48 0.92 6.74
C SER A 107 -1.89 -0.22 5.88
N ASN A 108 -2.52 -0.48 4.75
CA ASN A 108 -2.14 -1.55 3.82
C ASN A 108 -0.65 -1.53 3.39
N GLY A 109 0.04 -0.38 3.44
CA GLY A 109 1.50 -0.30 3.28
C GLY A 109 2.03 -0.76 1.92
N SER A 110 1.21 -0.68 0.87
CA SER A 110 1.55 -1.01 -0.52
C SER A 110 0.69 -0.16 -1.45
N MET A 111 1.20 0.22 -2.62
CA MET A 111 0.36 0.78 -3.69
C MET A 111 -0.32 -0.30 -4.52
N SER A 112 0.07 -1.56 -4.34
CA SER A 112 -0.45 -2.73 -5.05
C SER A 112 -0.51 -2.49 -6.56
N ASN A 113 0.65 -2.22 -7.15
CA ASN A 113 0.77 -1.88 -8.57
C ASN A 113 0.59 -3.09 -9.46
N VAL A 114 -0.18 -2.89 -10.52
CA VAL A 114 -0.38 -3.85 -11.60
C VAL A 114 -0.13 -3.14 -12.91
N THR A 115 0.71 -3.75 -13.74
CA THR A 115 0.83 -3.39 -15.14
C THR A 115 0.54 -4.58 -16.02
N MET A 116 -0.19 -4.34 -17.10
CA MET A 116 -0.43 -5.35 -18.13
C MET A 116 -0.21 -4.69 -19.49
N GLY A 117 0.28 -5.46 -20.46
CA GLY A 117 0.38 -4.94 -21.81
C GLY A 117 0.59 -6.05 -22.82
N GLY A 118 0.26 -5.74 -24.06
CA GLY A 118 0.36 -6.66 -25.16
C GLY A 118 0.01 -6.00 -26.47
N PHE A 119 -0.15 -6.83 -27.49
CA PHE A 119 -0.66 -6.43 -28.79
C PHE A 119 -2.06 -7.02 -28.95
N ASP A 120 -3.00 -6.22 -29.45
CA ASP A 120 -4.33 -6.67 -29.84
C ASP A 120 -4.36 -6.80 -31.37
N PRO A 121 -4.37 -8.03 -31.93
CA PRO A 121 -4.44 -8.24 -33.38
C PRO A 121 -5.77 -7.78 -33.99
N GLY A 122 -6.87 -7.79 -33.24
CA GLY A 122 -8.17 -7.36 -33.75
C GLY A 122 -8.20 -5.85 -33.99
N ALA A 123 -7.63 -5.08 -33.06
CA ALA A 123 -7.53 -3.63 -33.15
C ALA A 123 -6.22 -3.14 -33.81
N GLN A 124 -5.31 -4.04 -34.17
CA GLN A 124 -3.97 -3.75 -34.71
C GLN A 124 -3.20 -2.69 -33.90
N ARG A 125 -3.25 -2.78 -32.57
CA ARG A 125 -2.61 -1.80 -31.68
C ARG A 125 -1.97 -2.45 -30.45
N THR A 126 -0.90 -1.82 -29.97
CA THR A 126 -0.40 -2.10 -28.62
C THR A 126 -1.31 -1.48 -27.58
N TRP A 127 -1.36 -2.10 -26.40
CA TRP A 127 -2.12 -1.60 -25.28
C TRP A 127 -1.32 -1.76 -23.99
N THR A 128 -1.54 -0.84 -23.07
CA THR A 128 -0.93 -0.84 -21.74
C THR A 128 -1.99 -0.47 -20.72
N PHE A 129 -2.01 -1.22 -19.63
CA PHE A 129 -2.79 -0.99 -18.44
C PHE A 129 -1.84 -0.73 -17.28
N TYR A 130 -2.14 0.28 -16.48
CA TYR A 130 -1.44 0.59 -15.23
C TYR A 130 -2.48 0.95 -14.18
N GLU A 131 -2.43 0.29 -13.04
CA GLU A 131 -3.30 0.63 -11.91
C GLU A 131 -2.61 0.42 -10.57
N THR A 132 -2.97 1.29 -9.62
CA THR A 132 -2.70 1.12 -8.18
C THR A 132 -4.00 0.71 -7.50
N ILE A 133 -3.95 -0.35 -6.69
CA ILE A 133 -5.16 -0.89 -6.05
C ILE A 133 -5.20 -0.46 -4.59
N ALA A 134 -6.34 0.09 -4.19
CA ALA A 134 -6.61 0.49 -2.81
C ALA A 134 -6.55 -0.70 -1.83
N GLY A 135 -6.34 -0.41 -0.54
CA GLY A 135 -6.35 -1.41 0.52
C GLY A 135 -7.05 -0.89 1.77
N GLY A 136 -6.82 -1.52 2.91
CA GLY A 136 -7.39 -1.03 4.17
C GLY A 136 -6.55 0.07 4.82
N MET A 137 -7.21 1.10 5.35
CA MET A 137 -6.57 2.07 6.25
C MET A 137 -6.44 1.51 7.66
N GLY A 138 -5.39 1.87 8.40
CA GLY A 138 -5.27 1.51 9.81
C GLY A 138 -6.37 2.18 10.66
N GLY A 139 -6.82 1.48 11.71
CA GLY A 139 -7.66 2.06 12.75
C GLY A 139 -6.92 3.23 13.43
N ARG A 140 -7.66 4.22 13.90
CA ARG A 140 -7.09 5.42 14.50
C ARG A 140 -7.79 5.79 15.80
N PRO A 141 -7.16 6.60 16.66
CA PRO A 141 -7.80 7.13 17.86
C PRO A 141 -9.15 7.76 17.51
N GLY A 142 -10.23 7.17 18.04
CA GLY A 142 -11.60 7.64 17.85
C GLY A 142 -12.35 7.10 16.63
N LEU A 143 -11.69 6.49 15.63
CA LEU A 143 -12.35 6.07 14.38
C LEU A 143 -11.76 4.79 13.76
N ASP A 144 -12.64 3.99 13.16
CA ASP A 144 -12.22 2.84 12.34
C ASP A 144 -11.43 3.30 11.10
N GLY A 145 -10.59 2.40 10.61
CA GLY A 145 -9.94 2.52 9.32
C GLY A 145 -10.96 2.45 8.19
N ILE A 146 -10.77 3.28 7.17
CA ILE A 146 -11.58 3.27 5.95
C ILE A 146 -11.27 2.00 5.13
N ASP A 147 -12.31 1.32 4.69
CA ASP A 147 -12.25 0.14 3.84
C ASP A 147 -11.91 0.52 2.39
N GLY A 148 -10.99 -0.20 1.74
CA GLY A 148 -10.72 -0.07 0.30
C GLY A 148 -10.31 1.34 -0.18
N ILE A 149 -9.45 2.03 0.57
CA ILE A 149 -8.96 3.37 0.24
C ILE A 149 -7.45 3.40 -0.03
N HIS A 150 -7.02 4.27 -0.93
CA HIS A 150 -5.61 4.59 -1.10
C HIS A 150 -5.10 5.36 0.12
N CYS A 151 -4.03 4.86 0.73
CA CYS A 151 -3.48 5.40 1.98
C CYS A 151 -2.04 5.90 1.80
N ASN A 152 -1.65 6.80 2.71
CA ASN A 152 -0.29 7.25 2.89
C ASN A 152 0.30 7.87 1.62
N MET A 153 1.30 7.24 1.02
CA MET A 153 2.02 7.79 -0.14
C MET A 153 1.25 7.68 -1.46
N THR A 154 -0.07 7.44 -1.41
CA THR A 154 -0.92 7.18 -2.59
C THR A 154 -2.12 8.13 -2.60
N ASN A 155 -2.43 8.73 -3.74
CA ASN A 155 -3.48 9.73 -3.92
C ASN A 155 -4.24 9.58 -5.26
N THR A 156 -4.35 8.36 -5.76
CA THR A 156 -5.03 8.04 -7.02
C THR A 156 -6.50 7.72 -6.79
N MET A 157 -7.34 8.01 -7.78
CA MET A 157 -8.71 7.48 -7.85
C MET A 157 -8.71 6.21 -8.71
N ASN A 158 -9.69 5.33 -8.48
CA ASN A 158 -9.89 4.20 -9.39
C ASN A 158 -10.44 4.67 -10.73
N THR A 159 -10.02 4.01 -11.81
CA THR A 159 -10.63 4.19 -13.12
C THR A 159 -11.98 3.44 -13.15
N PRO A 160 -13.04 4.01 -13.74
CA PRO A 160 -14.31 3.29 -13.91
C PRO A 160 -14.11 1.99 -14.71
N ILE A 161 -14.79 0.92 -14.28
CA ILE A 161 -14.74 -0.40 -14.94
C ILE A 161 -15.13 -0.28 -16.41
N GLU A 162 -16.26 0.39 -16.68
CA GLU A 162 -16.78 0.57 -18.05
C GLU A 162 -15.76 1.23 -18.98
N ALA A 163 -15.02 2.23 -18.48
CA ALA A 163 -13.98 2.90 -19.25
C ALA A 163 -12.80 1.97 -19.56
N ILE A 164 -12.41 1.11 -18.62
CA ILE A 164 -11.37 0.09 -18.84
C ILE A 164 -11.84 -0.94 -19.85
N GLU A 165 -13.01 -1.56 -19.65
CA GLU A 165 -13.51 -2.63 -20.53
C GLU A 165 -13.82 -2.14 -21.94
N GLN A 166 -14.20 -0.87 -22.11
CA GLN A 166 -14.39 -0.25 -23.42
C GLN A 166 -13.05 -0.05 -24.15
N SER A 167 -11.98 0.24 -23.42
CA SER A 167 -10.71 0.69 -24.00
C SER A 167 -9.66 -0.41 -24.09
N LEU A 168 -9.75 -1.44 -23.28
CA LEU A 168 -8.72 -2.46 -23.09
C LEU A 168 -9.31 -3.86 -23.22
N PRO A 169 -8.53 -4.85 -23.69
CA PRO A 169 -8.99 -6.22 -23.84
C PRO A 169 -8.98 -6.96 -22.48
N LEU A 170 -9.65 -6.38 -21.50
CA LEU A 170 -9.77 -6.87 -20.13
C LEU A 170 -11.24 -6.88 -19.74
N ARG A 171 -11.67 -7.91 -19.00
CA ARG A 171 -12.99 -7.96 -18.37
C ARG A 171 -12.84 -8.12 -16.87
N PHE A 172 -13.54 -7.30 -16.09
CA PHE A 172 -13.60 -7.45 -14.65
C PHE A 172 -14.47 -8.64 -14.27
N ARG A 173 -13.92 -9.52 -13.42
CA ARG A 173 -14.66 -10.65 -12.82
C ARG A 173 -15.09 -10.37 -11.39
N ALA A 174 -14.36 -9.50 -10.70
CA ALA A 174 -14.70 -9.04 -9.36
C ALA A 174 -14.06 -7.68 -9.08
N TYR A 175 -14.79 -6.85 -8.34
CA TYR A 175 -14.25 -5.70 -7.62
C TYR A 175 -15.04 -5.56 -6.31
N GLU A 176 -14.44 -6.03 -5.23
CA GLU A 176 -15.12 -6.16 -3.93
C GLU A 176 -14.18 -5.87 -2.78
N LEU A 177 -14.74 -5.51 -1.62
CA LEU A 177 -13.99 -5.50 -0.37
C LEU A 177 -13.58 -6.93 0.00
N ARG A 178 -12.58 -7.06 0.89
CA ARG A 178 -12.15 -8.34 1.47
C ARG A 178 -12.56 -8.43 2.93
N PRO A 179 -13.76 -8.95 3.25
CA PRO A 179 -14.22 -9.11 4.62
C PRO A 179 -13.21 -9.85 5.49
N GLY A 180 -13.13 -9.48 6.77
CA GLY A 180 -12.23 -10.10 7.75
C GLY A 180 -10.74 -9.78 7.57
N THR A 181 -10.36 -8.91 6.62
CA THR A 181 -8.96 -8.50 6.47
C THR A 181 -8.58 -7.28 7.29
N GLY A 182 -9.55 -6.52 7.80
CA GLY A 182 -9.28 -5.44 8.75
C GLY A 182 -8.80 -6.00 10.09
N GLY A 183 -7.69 -5.48 10.60
CA GLY A 183 -7.15 -5.89 11.90
C GLY A 183 -8.10 -5.53 13.04
N SER A 184 -8.22 -6.44 14.00
CA SER A 184 -9.07 -6.24 15.19
C SER A 184 -8.53 -5.11 16.07
N GLY A 185 -9.41 -4.30 16.65
CA GLY A 185 -9.04 -3.30 17.64
C GLY A 185 -10.29 -2.65 18.20
N ARG A 186 -10.15 -1.83 19.24
CA ARG A 186 -11.23 -0.92 19.66
C ARG A 186 -11.77 -0.17 18.45
N TRP A 187 -10.84 0.32 17.62
CA TRP A 187 -11.10 0.77 16.26
C TRP A 187 -10.44 -0.19 15.27
N ARG A 188 -11.24 -0.84 14.42
CA ARG A 188 -10.75 -1.85 13.47
C ARG A 188 -9.97 -1.19 12.34
N GLY A 189 -9.09 -1.95 11.70
CA GLY A 189 -8.58 -1.60 10.40
C GLY A 189 -9.64 -1.74 9.30
N GLY A 190 -9.45 -1.02 8.20
CA GLY A 190 -10.23 -1.18 6.99
C GLY A 190 -9.94 -2.50 6.28
N CYS A 191 -10.91 -3.03 5.57
CA CYS A 191 -10.77 -4.19 4.69
C CYS A 191 -9.93 -3.83 3.45
N GLY A 192 -9.15 -4.78 2.97
CA GLY A 192 -8.53 -4.72 1.66
C GLY A 192 -9.54 -4.89 0.53
N VAL A 193 -9.05 -4.99 -0.70
CA VAL A 193 -9.84 -5.10 -1.94
C VAL A 193 -9.41 -6.33 -2.72
N ARG A 194 -10.37 -7.02 -3.33
CA ARG A 194 -10.13 -8.03 -4.37
C ARG A 194 -10.49 -7.44 -5.72
N ARG A 195 -9.58 -7.55 -6.67
CA ARG A 195 -9.82 -7.24 -8.07
C ARG A 195 -9.42 -8.39 -8.97
N GLU A 196 -10.24 -8.66 -9.97
CA GLU A 196 -10.01 -9.73 -10.92
C GLU A 196 -10.18 -9.26 -12.36
N TRP A 197 -9.18 -9.52 -13.19
CA TRP A 197 -9.20 -9.20 -14.62
C TRP A 197 -9.01 -10.47 -15.43
N GLU A 198 -10.01 -10.82 -16.23
CA GLU A 198 -9.89 -11.79 -17.31
C GLU A 198 -9.26 -11.14 -18.53
N LEU A 199 -8.26 -11.79 -19.12
CA LEU A 199 -7.67 -11.35 -20.36
C LEU A 199 -8.55 -11.75 -21.56
N LEU A 200 -8.90 -10.77 -22.40
CA LEU A 200 -9.61 -10.97 -23.67
C LEU A 200 -8.70 -10.87 -24.90
N ALA A 201 -7.45 -10.46 -24.75
CA ALA A 201 -6.45 -10.57 -25.82
C ALA A 201 -5.93 -12.01 -25.92
N GLU A 202 -5.20 -12.34 -26.99
CA GLU A 202 -4.57 -13.65 -27.13
C GLU A 202 -3.52 -13.92 -26.04
N GLU A 203 -2.68 -12.92 -25.78
CA GLU A 203 -1.67 -12.94 -24.73
C GLU A 203 -1.39 -11.55 -24.18
N ALA A 204 -0.89 -11.50 -22.94
CA ALA A 204 -0.42 -10.28 -22.30
C ALA A 204 0.72 -10.59 -21.33
N THR A 205 1.65 -9.66 -21.23
CA THR A 205 2.65 -9.65 -20.15
C THR A 205 2.09 -8.86 -18.99
N VAL A 206 2.18 -9.43 -17.79
CA VAL A 206 1.70 -8.83 -16.54
C VAL A 206 2.86 -8.68 -15.58
N SER A 207 3.02 -7.51 -14.97
CA SER A 207 3.91 -7.32 -13.85
C SER A 207 3.14 -6.80 -12.64
N ILE A 208 3.37 -7.45 -11.50
CA ILE A 208 2.82 -7.01 -10.21
C ILE A 208 3.96 -6.54 -9.32
N LEU A 209 3.73 -5.44 -8.61
CA LEU A 209 4.64 -4.84 -7.67
C LEU A 209 3.86 -4.48 -6.41
N THR A 210 3.98 -5.33 -5.40
CA THR A 210 3.18 -5.28 -4.19
C THR A 210 4.05 -5.53 -2.96
N GLU A 211 3.46 -5.35 -1.78
CA GLU A 211 4.04 -5.71 -0.49
C GLU A 211 3.03 -6.44 0.39
N ARG A 212 3.45 -6.80 1.61
CA ARG A 212 2.61 -7.41 2.65
C ARG A 212 2.04 -8.79 2.30
N THR A 213 2.72 -9.56 1.45
CA THR A 213 2.41 -10.99 1.25
C THR A 213 2.99 -11.90 2.34
N ARG A 214 3.95 -11.38 3.13
CA ARG A 214 4.64 -12.12 4.21
C ARG A 214 4.54 -11.44 5.57
N VAL A 215 4.65 -10.11 5.60
CA VAL A 215 4.64 -9.32 6.84
C VAL A 215 3.38 -8.47 6.85
N ALA A 216 2.49 -8.71 7.80
CA ALA A 216 1.24 -7.99 7.93
C ALA A 216 1.44 -6.52 8.35
N PRO A 217 0.50 -5.62 8.00
CA PRO A 217 0.37 -4.32 8.66
C PRO A 217 0.31 -4.49 10.18
N TRP A 218 1.10 -3.70 10.91
CA TRP A 218 1.24 -3.81 12.35
C TRP A 218 0.12 -3.08 13.08
N GLY A 219 -0.46 -3.72 14.11
CA GLY A 219 -1.42 -3.07 15.00
C GLY A 219 -0.76 -2.12 16.00
N LEU A 220 -1.56 -1.27 16.64
CA LEU A 220 -1.08 -0.26 17.58
C LEU A 220 -1.94 -0.22 18.85
N ALA A 221 -1.32 0.10 19.99
CA ALA A 221 -2.00 0.24 21.29
C ALA A 221 -2.89 -0.97 21.68
N GLY A 222 -2.45 -2.20 21.39
CA GLY A 222 -3.21 -3.43 21.67
C GLY A 222 -4.03 -3.96 20.48
N GLY A 223 -4.11 -3.21 19.38
CA GLY A 223 -4.75 -3.67 18.15
C GLY A 223 -3.98 -4.79 17.44
N GLY A 224 -4.71 -5.62 16.71
CA GLY A 224 -4.22 -6.75 15.92
C GLY A 224 -3.75 -6.36 14.52
N PRO A 225 -2.97 -7.24 13.86
CA PRO A 225 -2.43 -7.00 12.53
C PRO A 225 -3.52 -7.00 11.45
N GLY A 226 -3.26 -6.31 10.33
CA GLY A 226 -4.10 -6.39 9.13
C GLY A 226 -3.87 -7.68 8.34
N GLY A 227 -4.83 -8.04 7.49
CA GLY A 227 -4.72 -9.20 6.61
C GLY A 227 -3.65 -9.05 5.53
N LEU A 228 -3.00 -10.16 5.16
CA LEU A 228 -1.96 -10.20 4.13
C LEU A 228 -2.53 -10.00 2.71
N ALA A 229 -1.68 -9.51 1.81
CA ALA A 229 -1.90 -9.57 0.38
C ALA A 229 -1.77 -11.01 -0.14
N ARG A 230 -2.52 -11.32 -1.20
CA ARG A 230 -2.41 -12.59 -1.94
C ARG A 230 -2.71 -12.33 -3.41
N HIS A 231 -1.90 -12.91 -4.29
CA HIS A 231 -2.02 -12.73 -5.74
C HIS A 231 -1.92 -14.09 -6.42
N LEU A 232 -2.71 -14.29 -7.47
CA LEU A 232 -2.64 -15.51 -8.27
C LEU A 232 -3.11 -15.27 -9.71
N VAL A 233 -2.74 -16.19 -10.59
CA VAL A 233 -3.39 -16.36 -11.89
C VAL A 233 -4.27 -17.60 -11.83
N ARG A 234 -5.55 -17.46 -12.17
CA ARG A 234 -6.44 -18.58 -12.45
C ARG A 234 -6.42 -18.82 -13.96
N ARG A 235 -5.86 -19.95 -14.36
CA ARG A 235 -5.75 -20.35 -15.77
C ARG A 235 -7.13 -20.72 -16.32
N ALA A 236 -7.35 -20.51 -17.61
CA ALA A 236 -8.62 -20.87 -18.27
C ALA A 236 -8.98 -22.36 -18.08
N GLY A 237 -7.98 -23.25 -17.96
CA GLY A 237 -8.16 -24.67 -17.66
C GLY A 237 -8.43 -25.00 -16.19
N GLY A 238 -8.58 -24.01 -15.31
CA GLY A 238 -8.93 -24.17 -13.89
C GLY A 238 -7.75 -24.22 -12.91
N ALA A 239 -6.51 -24.35 -13.38
CA ALA A 239 -5.33 -24.33 -12.51
C ALA A 239 -5.12 -22.95 -11.86
N GLU A 240 -4.71 -22.91 -10.59
CA GLU A 240 -4.33 -21.66 -9.91
C GLU A 240 -2.82 -21.61 -9.64
N GLU A 241 -2.20 -20.48 -9.97
CA GLU A 241 -0.78 -20.22 -9.76
C GLU A 241 -0.61 -19.02 -8.82
N VAL A 242 -0.12 -19.26 -7.60
CA VAL A 242 0.15 -18.18 -6.63
C VAL A 242 1.37 -17.39 -7.05
N LEU A 243 1.24 -16.06 -7.10
CA LEU A 243 2.31 -15.16 -7.53
C LEU A 243 3.09 -14.58 -6.32
N PRO A 244 4.42 -14.43 -6.43
CA PRO A 244 5.21 -13.62 -5.50
C PRO A 244 4.81 -12.14 -5.53
N SER A 245 5.18 -11.37 -4.49
CA SER A 245 4.80 -9.95 -4.38
C SER A 245 5.35 -9.05 -5.48
N LYS A 246 6.49 -9.42 -6.08
CA LYS A 246 7.10 -8.73 -7.23
C LYS A 246 7.42 -9.76 -8.28
N HIS A 247 6.64 -9.78 -9.35
CA HIS A 247 6.72 -10.85 -10.33
C HIS A 247 6.20 -10.39 -11.69
N THR A 248 6.79 -10.95 -12.75
CA THR A 248 6.32 -10.80 -14.13
C THR A 248 5.92 -12.17 -14.64
N THR A 249 4.70 -12.27 -15.16
CA THR A 249 4.13 -13.50 -15.72
C THR A 249 3.40 -13.20 -17.03
N HIS A 250 2.95 -14.24 -17.73
CA HIS A 250 2.19 -14.13 -18.97
C HIS A 250 0.80 -14.72 -18.78
N LEU A 251 -0.19 -14.00 -19.28
CA LEU A 251 -1.58 -14.45 -19.36
C LEU A 251 -1.89 -14.85 -20.80
N ARG A 252 -2.74 -15.87 -20.93
CA ARG A 252 -3.41 -16.22 -22.19
C ARG A 252 -4.87 -15.82 -22.13
N ARG A 253 -5.52 -15.73 -23.28
CA ARG A 253 -6.97 -15.51 -23.38
C ARG A 253 -7.74 -16.38 -22.38
N GLY A 254 -8.60 -15.76 -21.58
CA GLY A 254 -9.44 -16.42 -20.58
C GLY A 254 -8.75 -16.64 -19.22
N ASP A 255 -7.44 -16.43 -19.11
CA ASP A 255 -6.77 -16.41 -17.80
C ASP A 255 -7.24 -15.19 -16.99
N VAL A 256 -7.33 -15.36 -15.67
CA VAL A 256 -7.77 -14.32 -14.73
C VAL A 256 -6.64 -13.97 -13.77
N LEU A 257 -6.17 -12.72 -13.78
CA LEU A 257 -5.32 -12.20 -12.71
C LEU A 257 -6.20 -11.83 -11.51
N VAL A 258 -5.88 -12.38 -10.35
CA VAL A 258 -6.55 -12.08 -9.08
C VAL A 258 -5.57 -11.35 -8.16
N MET A 259 -5.93 -10.11 -7.80
CA MET A 259 -5.19 -9.29 -6.86
C MET A 259 -5.99 -9.06 -5.59
N GLN A 260 -5.46 -9.51 -4.46
CA GLN A 260 -6.05 -9.31 -3.14
C GLN A 260 -5.11 -8.42 -2.32
N THR A 261 -5.53 -7.18 -2.03
CA THR A 261 -4.69 -6.18 -1.33
C THR A 261 -4.81 -6.29 0.18
N PRO A 262 -3.80 -5.85 0.96
CA PRO A 262 -3.82 -5.97 2.42
C PRO A 262 -4.96 -5.17 3.05
N GLY A 263 -5.45 -5.64 4.19
CA GLY A 263 -6.26 -4.82 5.08
C GLY A 263 -5.39 -3.89 5.93
N GLY A 264 -6.01 -2.90 6.59
CA GLY A 264 -5.34 -2.08 7.60
C GLY A 264 -5.30 -2.80 8.93
N ALA A 265 -4.39 -2.41 9.82
CA ALA A 265 -4.31 -2.96 11.16
C ALA A 265 -5.26 -2.26 12.14
N GLY A 266 -5.57 -2.89 13.26
CA GLY A 266 -6.43 -2.34 14.30
C GLY A 266 -5.68 -1.45 15.30
N TYR A 267 -6.44 -0.58 15.96
CA TYR A 267 -5.96 0.29 17.04
C TYR A 267 -6.75 0.03 18.33
N GLY A 268 -6.05 -0.06 19.46
CA GLY A 268 -6.69 -0.24 20.77
C GLY A 268 -7.06 -1.71 21.02
N ASP A 269 -7.33 -2.04 22.28
CA ASP A 269 -7.75 -3.40 22.66
C ASP A 269 -9.08 -3.78 21.98
N PRO A 270 -9.14 -4.88 21.18
CA PRO A 270 -10.37 -5.38 20.60
C PRO A 270 -11.51 -5.62 21.61
N ALA A 271 -11.21 -5.92 22.86
CA ALA A 271 -12.21 -6.11 23.92
C ALA A 271 -12.97 -4.82 24.27
N GLU A 272 -12.39 -3.65 23.97
CA GLU A 272 -13.05 -2.34 24.16
C GLU A 272 -13.91 -1.92 22.97
N ARG A 273 -14.00 -2.74 21.91
CA ARG A 273 -14.82 -2.41 20.74
C ARG A 273 -16.30 -2.42 21.13
N ASP A 274 -17.00 -1.34 20.78
CA ASP A 274 -18.44 -1.21 20.97
C ASP A 274 -19.20 -2.38 20.32
N PRO A 275 -19.97 -3.17 21.08
CA PRO A 275 -20.76 -4.27 20.52
C PRO A 275 -21.71 -3.85 19.39
N ALA A 276 -22.24 -2.62 19.43
CA ALA A 276 -23.07 -2.10 18.35
C ALA A 276 -22.25 -1.84 17.07
N ALA A 277 -20.97 -1.46 17.19
CA ALA A 277 -20.07 -1.36 16.04
C ALA A 277 -19.79 -2.74 15.42
N VAL A 278 -19.58 -3.77 16.25
CA VAL A 278 -19.41 -5.15 15.77
C VAL A 278 -20.65 -5.65 15.02
N ALA A 279 -21.85 -5.36 15.54
CA ALA A 279 -23.10 -5.71 14.86
C ALA A 279 -23.22 -5.01 13.49
N ARG A 280 -22.90 -3.71 13.40
CA ARG A 280 -22.87 -2.97 12.13
C ARG A 280 -21.85 -3.53 11.14
N ASP A 281 -20.68 -3.95 11.61
CA ASP A 281 -19.67 -4.55 10.73
C ASP A 281 -20.17 -5.87 10.12
N ARG A 282 -20.84 -6.72 10.90
CA ARG A 282 -21.47 -7.96 10.42
C ARG A 282 -22.60 -7.70 9.44
N GLU A 283 -23.47 -6.74 9.74
CA GLU A 283 -24.56 -6.33 8.85
C GLU A 283 -24.04 -5.83 7.49
N ARG A 284 -22.90 -5.12 7.51
CA ARG A 284 -22.21 -4.65 6.30
C ARG A 284 -21.35 -5.71 5.61
N GLY A 285 -21.30 -6.94 6.15
CA GLY A 285 -20.49 -8.02 5.62
C GLY A 285 -18.98 -7.76 5.68
N LEU A 286 -18.50 -7.00 6.68
CA LEU A 286 -17.08 -6.68 6.86
C LEU A 286 -16.37 -7.65 7.82
N LEU A 287 -17.14 -8.37 8.63
CA LEU A 287 -16.71 -9.40 9.58
C LEU A 287 -17.45 -10.71 9.34
#